data_AF-A0A653YT86-F1
#
_entry.id   AF-A0A653YT86-F1
#
_cell.length_a   1.000
_cell.length_b   1.000
_cell.length_c   1.000
_cell.angle_alpha   90.00
_cell.angle_beta   90.00
_cell.angle_gamma   90.00
#
_symmetry.space_group_name_H-M   'P 1'
#
loop_
_entity.id
_entity.type
_entity.pdbx_description
1 polymer ?
#
loop_
_entity_poly.entity_id
_entity_poly.type
_entity_poly.pdbx_seq_one_letter_code
_entity_poly.pdbx_strand_id
1 'polypeptide(L)' 'MSRTDPQFKLRVPPALRLQIEQAAQATRRSMNAEMVVRLEASFAKEQPLQEKPHDQ' A
#
# COMPACT_ATOMS: atom_id res chain seq x y z
N MET A 1 -11.94 -0.92 -20.70
CA MET A 1 -10.57 -0.37 -20.65
C MET A 1 -9.73 -1.32 -19.82
N SER A 2 -8.82 -2.02 -20.48
CA SER A 2 -8.02 -3.11 -19.91
C SER A 2 -7.11 -2.57 -18.80
N ARG A 3 -7.26 -3.07 -17.58
CA ARG A 3 -6.34 -2.78 -16.48
C ARG A 3 -5.01 -3.45 -16.84
N THR A 4 -4.02 -2.66 -17.26
CA THR A 4 -2.73 -3.12 -17.81
C THR A 4 -1.75 -3.60 -16.75
N ASP A 5 -2.13 -3.56 -15.48
CA ASP A 5 -1.25 -3.94 -14.37
C ASP A 5 -1.09 -5.47 -14.29
N PRO A 6 0.16 -5.97 -14.21
CA PRO A 6 0.41 -7.39 -14.05
C PRO A 6 -0.17 -7.91 -12.72
N GLN A 7 -0.95 -8.99 -12.77
CA GLN A 7 -1.53 -9.60 -11.58
C GLN A 7 -0.44 -10.28 -10.74
N PHE A 8 -0.15 -9.72 -9.57
CA PHE A 8 0.82 -10.28 -8.64
C PHE A 8 0.15 -11.29 -7.68
N LYS A 9 0.56 -12.56 -7.73
CA LYS A 9 0.05 -13.61 -6.84
C LYS A 9 0.85 -13.64 -5.54
N LEU A 10 0.54 -12.74 -4.61
CA LEU A 10 1.16 -12.70 -3.28
C LEU A 10 0.65 -13.86 -2.41
N ARG A 11 1.57 -14.62 -1.80
CA ARG A 11 1.19 -15.59 -0.74
C ARG A 11 1.09 -14.85 0.58
N VAL A 12 -0.13 -14.68 1.07
CA VAL A 12 -0.43 -13.96 2.31
C VAL A 12 -0.84 -14.97 3.39
N PRO A 13 -0.21 -14.97 4.58
CA PRO A 13 -0.68 -15.76 5.71
C PRO A 13 -2.14 -15.40 6.08
N PRO A 14 -2.93 -16.35 6.60
CA PRO A 14 -4.35 -16.12 6.88
C PRO A 14 -4.57 -14.98 7.90
N ALA A 15 -3.72 -14.89 8.92
CA ALA A 15 -3.79 -13.82 9.92
C ALA A 15 -3.55 -12.43 9.32
N LEU A 16 -2.64 -12.32 8.35
CA LEU A 16 -2.35 -11.05 7.69
C LEU A 16 -3.48 -10.67 6.71
N ARG A 17 -4.04 -11.68 6.03
CA ARG A 17 -5.16 -11.48 5.10
C ARG A 17 -6.41 -10.95 5.83
N LEU A 18 -6.71 -11.48 7.02
CA LEU A 18 -7.82 -10.98 7.86
C LEU A 18 -7.61 -9.52 8.27
N GLN A 19 -6.39 -9.13 8.64
CA GLN A 19 -6.07 -7.74 8.99
C GLN A 19 -6.24 -6.79 7.80
N ILE A 20 -5.89 -7.23 6.58
CA ILE A 20 -6.10 -6.43 5.36
C ILE A 20 -7.59 -6.30 5.06
N GLU A 21 -8.35 -7.37 5.24
CA GLU A 21 -9.80 -7.37 5.03
C GLU A 21 -10.52 -6.41 5.99
N GLN A 22 -10.20 -6.47 7.29
CA GLN A 22 -10.74 -5.56 8.29
C GLN A 22 -10.37 -4.10 7.99
N ALA A 23 -9.11 -3.83 7.62
CA ALA A 23 -8.68 -2.49 7.25
C ALA A 23 -9.42 -1.98 5.99
N ALA A 24 -9.56 -2.82 4.97
CA ALA A 24 -10.27 -2.48 3.74
C ALA A 24 -11.76 -2.18 3.98
N GLN A 25 -12.41 -2.95 4.85
CA GLN A 25 -13.79 -2.68 5.29
C GLN A 25 -13.89 -1.32 6.02
N ALA A 26 -12.96 -1.05 6.94
CA ALA A 26 -12.92 0.22 7.67
C ALA A 26 -12.68 1.43 6.76
N THR A 27 -11.86 1.28 5.71
CA THR A 27 -11.55 2.35 4.74
C THR A 27 -12.53 2.40 3.57
N ARG A 28 -13.52 1.49 3.51
CA ARG A 28 -14.47 1.31 2.39
C ARG A 28 -13.76 1.14 1.04
N ARG A 29 -12.64 0.41 1.04
CA ARG A 29 -11.84 0.09 -0.15
C ARG A 29 -11.88 -1.40 -0.42
N SER A 30 -11.53 -1.81 -1.64
CA SER A 30 -11.26 -3.22 -1.91
C SER A 30 -9.96 -3.64 -1.20
N MET A 31 -9.83 -4.93 -0.87
CA MET A 31 -8.59 -5.48 -0.28
C MET A 31 -7.36 -5.13 -1.13
N ASN A 32 -7.49 -5.14 -2.45
CA ASN A 32 -6.39 -4.82 -3.35
C ASN A 32 -6.00 -3.33 -3.27
N ALA A 33 -7.00 -2.43 -3.22
CA ALA A 33 -6.74 -1.00 -3.08
C ALA A 33 -6.11 -0.66 -1.72
N GLU A 34 -6.57 -1.30 -0.64
CA GLU A 34 -5.98 -1.10 0.68
C GLU A 34 -4.55 -1.62 0.76
N MET A 35 -4.27 -2.76 0.15
CA MET A 35 -2.90 -3.31 0.06
C MET A 35 -1.97 -2.37 -0.69
N VAL A 36 -2.40 -1.85 -1.85
CA VAL A 36 -1.61 -0.90 -2.64
C VAL A 36 -1.32 0.36 -1.85
N VAL A 37 -2.33 0.99 -1.23
CA VAL A 37 -2.14 2.22 -0.45
C VAL A 37 -1.18 2.00 0.72
N ARG A 38 -1.27 0.86 1.43
CA ARG A 38 -0.33 0.55 2.51
C ARG A 38 1.10 0.37 2.00
N LEU A 39 1.28 -0.31 0.88
CA LEU A 39 2.60 -0.50 0.27
C LEU A 39 3.19 0.84 -0.17
N GLU A 40 2.43 1.65 -0.92
CA GLU A 40 2.84 2.99 -1.35
C GLU A 40 3.21 3.87 -0.14
N ALA A 41 2.39 3.86 0.91
CA ALA A 41 2.65 4.64 2.12
C ALA A 41 3.90 4.16 2.87
N SER A 42 4.21 2.86 2.87
CA SER A 42 5.44 2.33 3.46
C SER A 42 6.67 2.83 2.69
N PHE A 43 6.67 2.71 1.36
CA PHE A 43 7.78 3.20 0.53
C PHE A 43 7.93 4.72 0.58
N ALA A 44 6.83 5.47 0.68
CA ALA A 44 6.87 6.92 0.85
C ALA A 44 7.48 7.36 2.19
N LYS A 45 7.33 6.54 3.24
CA LYS A 45 7.97 6.78 4.55
C LYS A 45 9.45 6.40 4.57
N GLU A 46 9.84 5.44 3.72
CA GLU A 46 11.22 4.99 3.59
C GLU A 46 12.07 5.97 2.78
N GLN A 47 11.45 6.91 2.05
CA GLN A 47 12.14 8.10 1.55
C GLN A 47 12.58 8.90 2.80
N PRO A 48 13.88 8.94 3.13
CA PRO A 48 14.34 9.84 4.16
C PRO A 48 13.89 11.23 3.73
N LEU A 49 13.45 12.06 4.68
CA LEU A 49 13.38 13.50 4.47
C LEU A 49 14.65 13.89 3.71
N GLN A 50 14.52 14.15 2.41
CA GLN A 50 15.59 14.76 1.67
C GLN A 50 15.65 16.16 2.26
N GLU A 51 16.60 16.32 3.19
CA GLU A 51 16.89 17.56 3.86
C GLU A 51 16.93 18.62 2.78
N LYS A 52 15.98 19.55 2.85
CA LYS A 52 15.96 20.70 1.96
C LYS A 52 17.34 21.34 2.04
N PRO A 53 18.03 21.62 0.93
CA PRO A 53 19.17 22.51 0.98
C PRO A 53 18.63 23.83 1.55
N HIS A 54 19.11 24.15 2.74
CA HIS A 54 18.99 25.45 3.34
C HIS A 54 19.81 26.39 2.45
N ASP A 55 19.16 27.03 1.49
CA ASP A 55 19.78 28.09 0.68
C ASP A 55 19.13 29.42 1.03
N GLN A 56 19.94 30.20 1.76
CA GLN A 56 19.96 31.65 2.04
C GLN A 56 18.76 32.34 2.70
#